data_AF-A0A2V7VYV0-F1
#
_entry.id   AF-A0A2V7VYV0-F1
#
_cell.length_a   1.000
_cell.length_b   1.000
_cell.length_c   1.000
_cell.angle_alpha   90.00
_cell.angle_beta   90.00
_cell.angle_gamma   90.00
#
_symmetry.space_group_name_H-M   'P 1'
#
loop_
_entity.id
_entity.type
_entity.pdbx_description
1 polymer ?
#
loop_
_entity_poly.entity_id
_entity_poly.type
_entity_poly.pdbx_seq_one_letter_code
_entity_poly.pdbx_strand_id
1 'polypeptide(L)'
;MRRRLPLLLTFLFFTTSVFAKEIWLTASGTANGVFFSDARVFNPNDKDITVQAYYLPRGNINNSAEAATTFTVAKRTQKILDDVVFNTLHRADVGGIRFVCPDDFIVTERVYAVTSVCVPGASLPCSTGQFLQGVEVSQALKRGVIQQLKSNAKFRTNIGAANTTTSTAHVTWKLYDKNDAVVGTKTEDLQPYGVLGPSNITAYFGNDTANLTDAWIGFASDQPILAYGSVVDNGSTDQTYIAANADSGTTGTDNNPPQETSKTVTVVARDFAFSIVVSAELRSGDIVKFIISRVAGSAEHGFQLYDPDGEPLITINAPLSTTPVERIVTIPKRGTYFIVCTNSSCGTGHTSMVGSIVVETADGPGPPGY
;
A
#
# COMPACT_ATOMS: atom_id res chain seq x y z
N MET A 1 -8.09 7.61 -81.19
CA MET A 1 -7.04 6.90 -80.42
C MET A 1 -6.95 7.49 -79.02
N ARG A 2 -7.58 6.87 -78.00
CA ARG A 2 -7.49 7.29 -76.59
C ARG A 2 -6.34 6.52 -75.92
N ARG A 3 -5.24 7.22 -75.60
CA ARG A 3 -4.13 6.67 -74.82
C ARG A 3 -4.56 6.52 -73.35
N ARG A 4 -4.56 5.29 -72.83
CA ARG A 4 -4.71 5.01 -71.40
C ARG A 4 -3.31 4.96 -70.78
N LEU A 5 -3.05 5.82 -69.80
CA LEU A 5 -1.87 5.82 -68.97
C LEU A 5 -2.10 4.83 -67.81
N PRO A 6 -1.23 3.84 -67.53
CA PRO A 6 -1.40 2.97 -66.39
C PRO A 6 -0.93 3.71 -65.12
N LEU A 7 -1.83 3.85 -64.16
CA LEU A 7 -1.53 4.33 -62.82
C LEU A 7 -0.81 3.20 -62.07
N LEU A 8 0.49 3.36 -61.81
CA LEU A 8 1.24 2.46 -60.94
C LEU A 8 0.76 2.70 -59.50
N LEU A 9 0.05 1.73 -58.92
CA LEU A 9 -0.31 1.75 -57.50
C LEU A 9 0.87 1.22 -56.69
N THR A 10 1.65 2.12 -56.11
CA THR A 10 2.70 1.79 -55.13
C THR A 10 2.01 1.38 -53.82
N PHE A 11 2.01 0.08 -53.51
CA PHE A 11 1.62 -0.40 -52.19
C PHE A 11 2.70 0.03 -51.17
N LEU A 12 2.40 1.06 -50.37
CA LEU A 12 3.14 1.31 -49.12
C LEU A 12 2.82 0.15 -48.16
N PHE A 13 3.76 -0.77 -48.00
CA PHE A 13 3.77 -1.67 -46.85
C PHE A 13 4.10 -0.83 -45.61
N PHE A 14 3.07 -0.50 -44.82
CA PHE A 14 3.28 -0.08 -43.45
C PHE A 14 3.76 -1.31 -42.66
N THR A 15 5.06 -1.49 -42.54
CA THR A 15 5.61 -2.41 -41.53
C THR A 15 5.34 -1.78 -40.18
N THR A 16 4.26 -2.19 -39.51
CA THR A 16 4.13 -1.93 -38.08
C THR A 16 5.31 -2.64 -37.41
N SER A 17 6.22 -1.88 -36.81
CA SER A 17 7.23 -2.45 -35.92
C SER A 17 6.47 -3.21 -34.83
N VAL A 18 6.42 -4.53 -34.94
CA VAL A 18 5.88 -5.39 -33.89
C VAL A 18 6.92 -5.32 -32.78
N PHE A 19 6.71 -4.43 -31.80
CA PHE A 19 7.51 -4.44 -30.59
C PHE A 19 7.31 -5.80 -29.91
N ALA A 20 8.40 -6.44 -29.50
CA ALA A 20 8.31 -7.70 -28.79
C ALA A 20 7.47 -7.52 -27.52
N LYS A 21 6.55 -8.45 -27.28
CA LYS A 21 5.79 -8.52 -26.04
C LYS A 21 6.77 -8.77 -24.89
N GLU A 22 6.56 -8.04 -23.80
CA GLU A 22 7.41 -8.11 -22.63
C GLU A 22 6.56 -8.33 -21.37
N ILE A 23 6.85 -9.40 -20.64
CA ILE A 23 6.13 -9.81 -19.44
C ILE A 23 7.10 -9.98 -18.28
N TRP A 24 6.70 -9.51 -17.10
CA TRP A 24 7.52 -9.50 -15.89
C TRP A 24 6.92 -10.39 -14.81
N LEU A 25 7.81 -11.11 -14.15
CA LEU A 25 7.60 -11.70 -12.82
C LEU A 25 8.40 -10.84 -11.84
N THR A 26 7.72 -10.14 -10.93
CA THR A 26 8.36 -9.11 -10.08
C THR A 26 9.07 -9.67 -8.86
N ALA A 27 8.84 -10.94 -8.53
CA ALA A 27 9.39 -11.57 -7.34
C ALA A 27 9.55 -13.08 -7.55
N SER A 28 10.71 -13.49 -8.01
CA SER A 28 11.06 -14.90 -8.18
C SER A 28 12.33 -15.21 -7.38
N GLY A 29 12.53 -16.47 -6.99
CA GLY A 29 13.77 -16.84 -6.35
C GLY A 29 13.95 -18.33 -6.11
N THR A 30 15.22 -18.69 -5.93
CA THR A 30 15.62 -19.94 -5.30
C THR A 30 16.64 -19.63 -4.23
N ALA A 31 16.23 -19.78 -2.97
CA ALA A 31 17.00 -19.27 -1.85
C ALA A 31 16.92 -20.18 -0.62
N ASN A 32 18.06 -20.29 0.07
CA ASN A 32 18.19 -20.95 1.37
C ASN A 32 17.73 -22.43 1.40
N GLY A 33 17.62 -23.08 0.24
CA GLY A 33 17.15 -24.47 0.11
C GLY A 33 15.68 -24.69 0.49
N VAL A 34 14.93 -23.62 0.71
CA VAL A 34 13.54 -23.68 1.17
C VAL A 34 12.59 -22.83 0.34
N PHE A 35 13.07 -21.85 -0.42
CA PHE A 35 12.25 -20.94 -1.21
C PHE A 35 12.48 -21.18 -2.70
N PHE A 36 11.41 -21.27 -3.49
CA PHE A 36 11.43 -21.67 -4.89
C PHE A 36 10.37 -20.94 -5.72
N SER A 37 10.61 -20.83 -7.02
CA SER A 37 9.67 -20.29 -8.01
C SER A 37 9.44 -21.29 -9.15
N ASP A 38 8.20 -21.72 -9.34
CA ASP A 38 7.79 -22.52 -10.50
C ASP A 38 7.04 -21.62 -11.49
N ALA A 39 7.57 -21.48 -12.70
CA ALA A 39 6.95 -20.68 -13.75
C ALA A 39 6.27 -21.55 -14.81
N ARG A 40 5.22 -21.02 -15.43
CA ARG A 40 4.51 -21.60 -16.56
C ARG A 40 4.44 -20.57 -17.68
N VAL A 41 4.91 -20.95 -18.87
CA VAL A 41 4.88 -20.09 -20.07
C VAL A 41 3.96 -20.72 -21.10
N PHE A 42 2.84 -20.09 -21.39
CA PHE A 42 1.85 -20.57 -22.36
C PHE A 42 1.98 -19.84 -23.69
N ASN A 43 2.01 -20.60 -24.78
CA ASN A 43 2.00 -20.10 -26.15
C ASN A 43 0.59 -20.20 -26.74
N PRO A 44 -0.15 -19.08 -26.88
CA PRO A 44 -1.47 -19.07 -27.49
C PRO A 44 -1.47 -19.16 -29.03
N ASN A 45 -0.31 -19.02 -29.69
CA ASN A 45 -0.20 -18.96 -31.15
C ASN A 45 -0.33 -20.34 -31.81
N ASP A 46 -0.49 -20.32 -33.13
CA ASP A 46 -0.57 -21.49 -34.02
C ASP A 46 0.81 -21.99 -34.52
N LYS A 47 1.88 -21.34 -34.08
CA LYS A 47 3.28 -21.67 -34.35
C LYS A 47 4.08 -21.77 -33.06
N ASP A 48 5.24 -22.42 -33.13
CA ASP A 48 6.20 -22.41 -32.04
C ASP A 48 6.77 -21.00 -31.86
N ILE A 49 7.00 -20.59 -30.62
CA ILE A 49 7.56 -19.27 -30.29
C ILE A 49 8.89 -19.44 -29.54
N THR A 50 9.77 -18.47 -29.72
CA THR A 50 11.05 -18.39 -29.01
C THR A 50 10.99 -17.28 -27.98
N VAL A 51 11.11 -17.64 -26.70
CA VAL A 51 11.05 -16.70 -25.58
C VAL A 51 12.46 -16.52 -25.00
N GLN A 52 12.82 -15.26 -24.76
CA GLN A 52 14.03 -14.87 -24.05
C GLN A 52 13.66 -14.51 -22.60
N ALA A 53 14.31 -15.13 -21.62
CA ALA A 53 14.13 -14.83 -20.21
C ALA A 53 15.42 -14.25 -19.62
N TYR A 54 15.30 -13.10 -18.97
CA TYR A 54 16.38 -12.38 -18.31
C TYR A 54 16.14 -12.46 -16.81
N TYR A 55 17.09 -13.01 -16.06
CA TYR A 55 17.06 -12.91 -14.61
C TYR A 55 17.56 -11.54 -14.18
N LEU A 56 16.85 -10.91 -13.25
CA LEU A 56 17.13 -9.56 -12.79
C LEU A 56 17.39 -9.60 -11.28
N PRO A 57 18.68 -9.67 -10.86
CA PRO A 57 19.03 -9.71 -9.45
C PRO A 57 18.43 -8.54 -8.68
N ARG A 58 17.95 -8.83 -7.46
CA ARG A 58 17.52 -7.79 -6.52
C ARG A 58 18.69 -6.95 -6.02
N GLY A 59 18.37 -5.85 -5.35
CA GLY A 59 19.35 -4.94 -4.75
C GLY A 59 19.43 -3.61 -5.48
N ASN A 60 18.50 -3.37 -6.40
CA ASN A 60 18.38 -2.14 -7.15
C ASN A 60 19.69 -1.77 -7.89
N ILE A 61 20.27 -2.75 -8.58
CA ILE A 61 21.41 -2.56 -9.47
C ILE A 61 20.93 -2.37 -10.92
N ASN A 62 21.80 -1.85 -11.78
CA ASN A 62 21.50 -1.75 -13.21
C ASN A 62 21.61 -3.14 -13.87
N ASN A 63 20.46 -3.72 -14.26
CA ASN A 63 20.37 -5.05 -14.85
C ASN A 63 20.36 -5.03 -16.39
N SER A 64 20.72 -3.93 -17.03
CA SER A 64 20.69 -3.80 -18.51
C SER A 64 21.64 -4.74 -19.25
N ALA A 65 22.65 -5.26 -18.55
CA ALA A 65 23.66 -6.16 -19.12
C ALA A 65 23.36 -7.64 -18.88
N GLU A 66 22.25 -7.99 -18.22
CA GLU A 66 21.90 -9.38 -17.95
C GLU A 66 21.67 -10.15 -19.26
N ALA A 67 22.16 -11.39 -19.30
CA ALA A 67 22.07 -12.24 -20.48
C ALA A 67 20.72 -12.97 -20.52
N ALA A 68 20.22 -13.22 -21.72
CA ALA A 68 19.00 -14.00 -21.92
C ALA A 68 19.30 -15.50 -21.90
N THR A 69 18.48 -16.26 -21.17
CA THR A 69 18.25 -17.68 -21.45
C THR A 69 17.14 -17.80 -22.48
N THR A 70 17.39 -18.52 -23.57
CA THR A 70 16.40 -18.69 -24.65
C THR A 70 15.81 -20.10 -24.65
N PHE A 71 14.50 -20.21 -24.84
CA PHE A 71 13.83 -21.50 -25.01
C PHE A 71 12.63 -21.40 -25.96
N THR A 72 12.27 -22.54 -26.53
CA THR A 72 11.09 -22.67 -27.41
C THR A 72 9.88 -23.14 -26.62
N VAL A 73 8.72 -22.55 -26.92
CA VAL A 73 7.41 -23.01 -26.45
C VAL A 73 6.59 -23.44 -27.66
N ALA A 74 6.26 -24.72 -27.74
CA ALA A 74 5.53 -25.26 -28.87
C ALA A 74 4.13 -24.64 -28.98
N LYS A 75 3.59 -24.56 -30.20
CA LYS A 75 2.25 -24.00 -30.46
C LYS A 75 1.19 -24.57 -29.52
N ARG A 76 0.32 -23.72 -28.98
CA ARG A 76 -0.80 -24.12 -28.11
C ARG A 76 -0.39 -25.00 -26.92
N THR A 77 0.83 -24.87 -26.42
CA THR A 77 1.32 -25.61 -25.26
C THR A 77 1.79 -24.70 -24.13
N GLN A 78 1.91 -25.28 -22.94
CA GLN A 78 2.54 -24.67 -21.79
C GLN A 78 3.91 -25.31 -21.56
N LYS A 79 4.96 -24.49 -21.50
CA LYS A 79 6.27 -24.89 -21.01
C LYS A 79 6.26 -24.88 -19.48
N ILE A 80 6.68 -26.00 -18.89
CA ILE A 80 6.85 -26.18 -17.45
C ILE A 80 8.29 -25.79 -17.11
N LEU A 81 8.46 -24.82 -16.20
CA LEU A 81 9.75 -24.34 -15.70
C LEU A 81 9.74 -24.46 -14.17
N ASP A 82 9.98 -25.67 -13.66
CA ASP A 82 10.05 -25.92 -12.22
C ASP A 82 11.40 -25.46 -11.68
N ASP A 83 11.37 -24.74 -10.55
CA ASP A 83 12.51 -23.97 -10.04
C ASP A 83 13.19 -23.18 -11.18
N VAL A 84 12.43 -22.26 -11.78
CA VAL A 84 12.85 -21.51 -12.97
C VAL A 84 14.16 -20.76 -12.73
N VAL A 85 14.40 -20.28 -11.50
CA VAL A 85 15.59 -19.52 -11.14
C VAL A 85 16.84 -20.41 -11.19
N PHE A 86 16.79 -21.62 -10.64
CA PHE A 86 17.93 -22.52 -10.65
C PHE A 86 18.03 -23.36 -11.92
N ASN A 87 16.97 -24.08 -12.28
CA ASN A 87 17.00 -25.06 -13.37
C ASN A 87 17.04 -24.43 -14.77
N THR A 88 16.44 -23.24 -14.93
CA THR A 88 16.36 -22.57 -16.24
C THR A 88 17.32 -21.38 -16.34
N LEU A 89 17.38 -20.54 -15.31
CA LEU A 89 18.17 -19.31 -15.33
C LEU A 89 19.57 -19.48 -14.71
N HIS A 90 19.84 -20.62 -14.07
CA HIS A 90 21.14 -20.95 -13.46
C HIS A 90 21.59 -19.93 -12.40
N ARG A 91 20.64 -19.50 -11.57
CA ARG A 91 20.81 -18.55 -10.46
C ARG A 91 20.38 -19.20 -9.13
N ALA A 92 20.79 -18.60 -8.02
CA ALA A 92 20.53 -19.12 -6.67
C ALA A 92 20.35 -17.97 -5.66
N ASP A 93 19.49 -17.02 -6.02
CA ASP A 93 19.16 -15.82 -5.26
C ASP A 93 17.68 -15.43 -5.51
N VAL A 94 17.28 -14.24 -5.06
CA VAL A 94 15.94 -13.67 -5.25
C VAL A 94 16.05 -12.44 -6.16
N GLY A 95 15.10 -12.26 -7.08
CA GLY A 95 15.09 -11.22 -8.09
C GLY A 95 13.76 -11.13 -8.83
N GLY A 96 13.78 -10.51 -10.00
CA GLY A 96 12.68 -10.55 -10.98
C GLY A 96 13.08 -11.35 -12.21
N ILE A 97 12.10 -11.65 -13.07
CA ILE A 97 12.35 -12.26 -14.37
C ILE A 97 11.59 -11.47 -15.44
N ARG A 98 12.31 -11.04 -16.46
CA ARG A 98 11.76 -10.37 -17.64
C ARG A 98 11.75 -11.35 -18.81
N PHE A 99 10.58 -11.57 -19.40
CA PHE A 99 10.40 -12.40 -20.58
C PHE A 99 10.11 -11.54 -21.80
N VAL A 100 10.76 -11.83 -22.92
CA VAL A 100 10.61 -11.09 -24.18
C VAL A 100 10.35 -12.08 -25.32
N CYS A 101 9.32 -11.81 -26.12
CA CYS A 101 8.98 -12.60 -27.31
C CYS A 101 8.34 -11.70 -28.38
N PRO A 102 8.71 -11.80 -29.67
CA PRO A 102 8.00 -11.10 -30.75
C PRO A 102 6.52 -11.47 -30.89
N ASP A 103 6.14 -12.65 -30.41
CA ASP A 103 4.79 -13.21 -30.49
C ASP A 103 4.07 -13.14 -29.14
N ASP A 104 2.75 -13.38 -29.13
CA ASP A 104 1.97 -13.36 -27.90
C ASP A 104 2.33 -14.55 -26.99
N PHE A 105 2.29 -14.34 -25.68
CA PHE A 105 2.52 -15.38 -24.67
C PHE A 105 1.94 -14.96 -23.32
N ILE A 106 1.80 -15.92 -22.41
CA ILE A 106 1.34 -15.69 -21.04
C ILE A 106 2.33 -16.34 -20.10
N VAL A 107 2.67 -15.65 -19.01
CA VAL A 107 3.52 -16.20 -17.94
C VAL A 107 2.76 -16.14 -16.62
N THR A 108 2.88 -17.18 -15.82
CA THR A 108 2.46 -17.20 -14.42
C THR A 108 3.55 -17.86 -13.59
N GLU A 109 3.57 -17.58 -12.30
CA GLU A 109 4.42 -18.31 -11.37
C GLU A 109 3.70 -18.64 -10.06
N ARG A 110 4.21 -19.68 -9.42
CA ARG A 110 3.99 -19.94 -8.00
C ARG A 110 5.32 -19.71 -7.30
N VAL A 111 5.31 -18.83 -6.31
CA VAL A 111 6.43 -18.58 -5.41
C VAL A 111 6.11 -19.20 -4.08
N TYR A 112 6.96 -20.08 -3.56
CA TYR A 112 6.63 -20.84 -2.35
C TYR A 112 7.86 -21.16 -1.49
N ALA A 113 7.60 -21.34 -0.20
CA ALA A 113 8.53 -21.93 0.73
C ALA A 113 8.10 -23.36 1.06
N VAL A 114 9.04 -24.29 1.23
CA VAL A 114 8.80 -25.62 1.76
C VAL A 114 9.19 -25.69 3.24
N THR A 115 8.33 -26.32 4.03
CA THR A 115 8.59 -26.64 5.43
C THR A 115 8.51 -28.14 5.63
N SER A 116 9.32 -28.67 6.55
CA SER A 116 9.38 -30.10 6.83
C SER A 116 8.17 -30.62 7.61
N VAL A 117 7.38 -29.74 8.26
CA VAL A 117 6.25 -30.14 9.12
C VAL A 117 5.14 -29.07 9.08
N CYS A 118 4.02 -29.38 8.45
CA CYS A 118 2.79 -28.56 8.45
C CYS A 118 1.75 -29.04 9.48
N VAL A 119 1.77 -30.35 9.79
CA VAL A 119 0.98 -30.97 10.85
C VAL A 119 1.82 -32.06 11.53
N PRO A 120 1.63 -32.32 12.83
CA PRO A 120 2.28 -33.42 13.52
C PRO A 120 2.01 -34.75 12.79
N GLY A 121 3.07 -35.46 12.38
CA GLY A 121 2.97 -36.75 11.69
C GLY A 121 2.96 -36.69 10.15
N ALA A 122 3.12 -35.52 9.53
CA ALA A 122 3.30 -35.44 8.09
C ALA A 122 4.61 -36.10 7.64
N SER A 123 4.52 -37.00 6.65
CA SER A 123 5.66 -37.72 6.06
C SER A 123 6.21 -37.07 4.78
N LEU A 124 5.59 -35.98 4.31
CA LEU A 124 6.00 -35.22 3.12
C LEU A 124 6.15 -33.73 3.47
N PRO A 125 7.08 -33.00 2.82
CA PRO A 125 7.19 -31.56 2.97
C PRO A 125 5.91 -30.86 2.51
N CYS A 126 5.50 -29.84 3.26
CA CYS A 126 4.42 -28.94 2.85
C CYS A 126 4.99 -27.68 2.23
N SER A 127 4.19 -26.98 1.45
CA SER A 127 4.57 -25.66 0.91
C SER A 127 3.51 -24.61 1.14
N THR A 128 3.94 -23.44 1.60
CA THR A 128 3.15 -22.21 1.66
C THR A 128 3.66 -21.27 0.59
N GLY A 129 2.77 -20.59 -0.12
CA GLY A 129 3.19 -19.77 -1.24
C GLY A 129 2.09 -18.86 -1.76
N GLN A 130 2.43 -18.12 -2.80
CA GLN A 130 1.56 -17.16 -3.45
C GLN A 130 1.65 -17.33 -4.97
N PHE A 131 0.53 -17.04 -5.64
CA PHE A 131 0.43 -16.99 -7.09
C PHE A 131 0.77 -15.59 -7.58
N LEU A 132 1.58 -15.50 -8.62
CA LEU A 132 1.84 -14.25 -9.33
C LEU A 132 1.47 -14.42 -10.81
N GLN A 133 0.66 -13.48 -11.30
CA GLN A 133 0.39 -13.33 -12.72
C GLN A 133 1.55 -12.54 -13.33
N GLY A 134 2.09 -13.02 -14.46
CA GLY A 134 3.04 -12.23 -15.23
C GLY A 134 2.38 -10.96 -15.76
N VAL A 135 3.03 -9.82 -15.54
CA VAL A 135 2.51 -8.48 -15.85
C VAL A 135 3.17 -7.95 -17.10
N GLU A 136 2.39 -7.49 -18.07
CA GLU A 136 2.93 -6.87 -19.27
C GLU A 136 3.53 -5.50 -18.96
N VAL A 137 4.63 -5.13 -19.61
CA VAL A 137 5.30 -3.83 -19.39
C VAL A 137 4.36 -2.63 -19.63
N SER A 138 3.34 -2.78 -20.49
CA SER A 138 2.32 -1.75 -20.75
C SER A 138 1.43 -1.45 -19.54
N GLN A 139 1.40 -2.33 -18.53
CA GLN A 139 0.67 -2.14 -17.28
C GLN A 139 1.53 -1.48 -16.18
N ALA A 140 2.81 -1.22 -16.44
CA ALA A 140 3.67 -0.52 -15.50
C ALA A 140 3.21 0.93 -15.28
N LEU A 141 3.31 1.39 -14.04
CA LEU A 141 2.65 2.60 -13.55
C LEU A 141 3.66 3.67 -13.20
N LYS A 142 3.35 4.93 -13.55
CA LYS A 142 4.06 6.10 -13.01
C LYS A 142 3.48 6.56 -11.69
N ARG A 143 2.23 6.20 -11.39
CA ARG A 143 1.54 6.47 -10.13
C ARG A 143 0.67 5.29 -9.79
N GLY A 144 0.76 4.81 -8.55
CA GLY A 144 -0.01 3.66 -8.13
C GLY A 144 -0.16 3.55 -6.62
N VAL A 145 -1.09 2.68 -6.24
CA VAL A 145 -1.39 2.34 -4.85
C VAL A 145 -1.32 0.83 -4.64
N ILE A 146 -0.79 0.42 -3.49
CA ILE A 146 -0.79 -0.95 -3.01
C ILE A 146 -1.62 -0.96 -1.72
N GLN A 147 -2.76 -1.64 -1.75
CA GLN A 147 -3.77 -1.62 -0.68
C GLN A 147 -3.71 -2.88 0.19
N GLN A 148 -4.52 -2.93 1.25
CA GLN A 148 -4.69 -4.10 2.13
C GLN A 148 -3.37 -4.61 2.73
N LEU A 149 -2.48 -3.69 3.11
CA LEU A 149 -1.20 -4.04 3.72
C LEU A 149 -1.35 -4.17 5.23
N LYS A 150 -0.57 -5.07 5.85
CA LYS A 150 -0.63 -5.30 7.29
C LYS A 150 0.76 -5.55 7.87
N SER A 151 1.13 -4.79 8.89
CA SER A 151 2.34 -5.02 9.68
C SER A 151 2.05 -4.85 11.17
N ASN A 152 2.13 -5.95 11.91
CA ASN A 152 1.95 -6.04 13.37
C ASN A 152 2.52 -7.39 13.88
N ALA A 153 2.21 -7.79 15.11
CA ALA A 153 2.69 -9.06 15.65
C ALA A 153 2.26 -10.29 14.80
N LYS A 154 1.07 -10.26 14.21
CA LYS A 154 0.49 -11.38 13.44
C LYS A 154 0.83 -11.33 11.95
N PHE A 155 1.11 -10.15 11.39
CA PHE A 155 1.33 -9.98 9.96
C PHE A 155 2.60 -9.19 9.68
N ARG A 156 3.27 -9.50 8.57
CA ARG A 156 4.30 -8.63 7.98
C ARG A 156 3.99 -8.40 6.52
N THR A 157 4.26 -7.20 6.02
CA THR A 157 4.24 -6.93 4.58
C THR A 157 5.67 -6.75 4.08
N ASN A 158 6.01 -7.45 3.00
CA ASN A 158 7.21 -7.18 2.22
C ASN A 158 6.83 -6.38 0.97
N ILE A 159 7.45 -5.23 0.77
CA ILE A 159 7.32 -4.43 -0.46
C ILE A 159 8.44 -4.77 -1.43
N GLY A 160 8.11 -4.77 -2.73
CA GLY A 160 9.10 -4.78 -3.80
C GLY A 160 8.62 -4.00 -5.01
N ALA A 161 9.56 -3.70 -5.91
CA ALA A 161 9.29 -3.00 -7.15
C ALA A 161 10.31 -3.37 -8.23
N ALA A 162 9.97 -3.15 -9.49
CA ALA A 162 10.85 -3.30 -10.63
C ALA A 162 10.71 -2.10 -11.57
N ASN A 163 11.83 -1.47 -11.91
CA ASN A 163 11.86 -0.50 -13.00
C ASN A 163 11.85 -1.26 -14.33
N THR A 164 10.87 -1.02 -15.19
CA THR A 164 10.73 -1.76 -16.44
C THR A 164 11.40 -1.07 -17.62
N THR A 165 12.20 -0.03 -17.37
CA THR A 165 12.81 0.80 -18.41
C THR A 165 14.33 0.74 -18.40
N THR A 166 14.94 1.23 -19.49
CA THR A 166 16.39 1.43 -19.62
C THR A 166 16.91 2.69 -18.94
N SER A 167 16.02 3.50 -18.35
CA SER A 167 16.36 4.77 -17.70
C SER A 167 16.18 4.63 -16.20
N THR A 168 16.97 5.35 -15.41
CA THR A 168 16.73 5.42 -13.96
C THR A 168 15.35 6.03 -13.70
N ALA A 169 14.60 5.44 -12.76
CA ALA A 169 13.31 5.94 -12.30
C ALA A 169 13.49 6.64 -10.95
N HIS A 170 13.00 7.86 -10.82
CA HIS A 170 13.00 8.64 -9.58
C HIS A 170 11.66 8.46 -8.88
N VAL A 171 11.63 7.63 -7.83
CA VAL A 171 10.39 7.19 -7.18
C VAL A 171 10.25 7.84 -5.81
N THR A 172 9.07 8.38 -5.53
CA THR A 172 8.66 8.78 -4.18
C THR A 172 7.55 7.87 -3.68
N TRP A 173 7.80 7.23 -2.55
CA TRP A 173 6.89 6.34 -1.83
C TRP A 173 6.30 7.05 -0.62
N LYS A 174 5.04 6.76 -0.30
CA LYS A 174 4.37 7.19 0.92
C LYS A 174 3.68 5.99 1.57
N LEU A 175 3.90 5.80 2.86
CA LEU A 175 3.22 4.81 3.67
C LEU A 175 2.10 5.49 4.45
N TYR A 176 0.90 4.92 4.35
CA TYR A 176 -0.30 5.36 5.03
C TYR A 176 -0.69 4.33 6.08
N ASP A 177 -1.02 4.79 7.29
CA ASP A 177 -1.49 3.93 8.37
C ASP A 177 -3.00 3.65 8.27
N LYS A 178 -3.56 2.97 9.29
CA LYS A 178 -4.99 2.67 9.37
C LYS A 178 -5.94 3.88 9.38
N ASN A 179 -5.41 5.07 9.61
CA ASN A 179 -6.16 6.31 9.67
C ASN A 179 -5.93 7.18 8.42
N ASP A 180 -5.31 6.61 7.37
CA ASP A 180 -4.89 7.32 6.16
C ASP A 180 -3.88 8.45 6.43
N ALA A 181 -3.19 8.43 7.58
CA ALA A 181 -2.14 9.38 7.89
C ALA A 181 -0.83 8.94 7.22
N VAL A 182 -0.11 9.89 6.60
CA VAL A 182 1.23 9.63 6.07
C VAL A 182 2.18 9.42 7.26
N VAL A 183 2.62 8.17 7.45
CA VAL A 183 3.53 7.77 8.53
C VAL A 183 4.94 7.46 8.02
N GLY A 184 5.14 7.43 6.71
CA GLY A 184 6.46 7.28 6.11
C GLY A 184 6.51 7.92 4.74
N THR A 185 7.66 8.51 4.39
CA THR A 185 7.94 8.98 3.03
C THR A 185 9.38 8.63 2.69
N LYS A 186 9.60 8.14 1.48
CA LYS A 186 10.92 7.75 1.01
C LYS A 186 11.06 8.09 -0.48
N THR A 187 12.18 8.71 -0.84
CA THR A 187 12.54 8.92 -2.24
C THR A 187 13.76 8.07 -2.56
N GLU A 188 13.72 7.34 -3.67
CA GLU A 188 14.85 6.53 -4.14
C GLU A 188 14.88 6.39 -5.65
N ASP A 189 16.07 6.13 -6.17
CA ASP A 189 16.33 5.94 -7.59
C ASP A 189 16.32 4.45 -7.92
N LEU A 190 15.35 3.99 -8.72
CA LEU A 190 15.39 2.63 -9.26
C LEU A 190 16.25 2.59 -10.53
N GLN A 191 17.33 1.82 -10.51
CA GLN A 191 18.25 1.70 -11.64
C GLN A 191 17.56 1.09 -12.87
N PRO A 192 18.12 1.23 -14.09
CA PRO A 192 17.59 0.57 -15.28
C PRO A 192 17.41 -0.94 -15.07
N TYR A 193 16.21 -1.44 -15.31
CA TYR A 193 15.81 -2.83 -14.99
C TYR A 193 16.07 -3.26 -13.53
N GLY A 194 16.20 -2.29 -12.62
CA GLY A 194 16.51 -2.52 -11.22
C GLY A 194 15.32 -3.14 -10.48
N VAL A 195 15.62 -4.14 -9.65
CA VAL A 195 14.64 -4.83 -8.81
C VAL A 195 14.90 -4.49 -7.33
N LEU A 196 13.88 -3.91 -6.70
CA LEU A 196 13.83 -3.58 -5.29
C LEU A 196 13.13 -4.69 -4.49
N GLY A 197 13.69 -5.01 -3.32
CA GLY A 197 13.05 -5.91 -2.35
C GLY A 197 13.15 -7.40 -2.74
N PRO A 198 12.34 -8.26 -2.10
CA PRO A 198 11.33 -7.94 -1.08
C PRO A 198 11.96 -7.42 0.24
N SER A 199 11.38 -6.38 0.82
CA SER A 199 11.81 -5.75 2.10
C SER A 199 10.62 -5.50 3.02
N ASN A 200 10.75 -5.73 4.33
CA ASN A 200 9.67 -5.44 5.29
C ASN A 200 9.34 -3.93 5.28
N ILE A 201 8.04 -3.57 5.20
CA ILE A 201 7.61 -2.16 5.11
C ILE A 201 8.05 -1.30 6.30
N THR A 202 8.09 -1.81 7.53
CA THR A 202 8.51 -1.01 8.69
C THR A 202 9.99 -0.67 8.61
N ALA A 203 10.82 -1.64 8.22
CA ALA A 203 12.25 -1.44 7.99
C ALA A 203 12.52 -0.56 6.76
N TYR A 204 11.73 -0.74 5.69
CA TYR A 204 11.90 0.01 4.45
C TYR A 204 11.62 1.51 4.61
N PHE A 205 10.60 1.87 5.40
CA PHE A 205 10.28 3.27 5.72
C PHE A 205 10.93 3.78 7.01
N GLY A 206 11.60 2.92 7.79
CA GLY A 206 12.18 3.29 9.08
C GLY A 206 11.15 3.69 10.14
N ASN A 207 9.95 3.09 10.08
CA ASN A 207 8.87 3.35 11.04
C ASN A 207 8.24 2.04 11.53
N ASP A 208 8.52 1.69 12.78
CA ASP A 208 8.01 0.52 13.50
C ASP A 208 6.97 0.85 14.58
N THR A 209 6.65 2.14 14.76
CA THR A 209 5.70 2.62 15.78
C THR A 209 4.31 2.92 15.24
N ALA A 210 4.19 3.15 13.92
CA ALA A 210 2.91 3.40 13.27
C ALA A 210 1.96 2.21 13.36
N ASN A 211 0.66 2.50 13.43
CA ASN A 211 -0.37 1.46 13.45
C ASN A 211 -0.72 0.99 12.03
N LEU A 212 0.00 -0.02 11.57
CA LEU A 212 -0.13 -0.58 10.22
C LEU A 212 -1.04 -1.82 10.17
N THR A 213 -2.09 -1.89 11.01
CA THR A 213 -3.05 -3.02 10.96
C THR A 213 -3.90 -3.07 9.71
N ASP A 214 -4.05 -1.93 9.03
CA ASP A 214 -4.72 -1.76 7.75
C ASP A 214 -4.08 -0.59 6.99
N ALA A 215 -2.92 -0.84 6.40
CA ALA A 215 -2.08 0.16 5.77
C ALA A 215 -2.20 0.11 4.24
N TRP A 216 -1.73 1.17 3.59
CA TRP A 216 -1.53 1.18 2.15
C TRP A 216 -0.33 2.04 1.77
N ILE A 217 0.19 1.82 0.56
CA ILE A 217 1.33 2.55 0.04
C ILE A 217 0.93 3.23 -1.26
N GLY A 218 1.23 4.53 -1.37
CA GLY A 218 1.17 5.26 -2.63
C GLY A 218 2.58 5.49 -3.18
N PHE A 219 2.71 5.55 -4.50
CA PHE A 219 3.95 6.00 -5.14
C PHE A 219 3.73 6.89 -6.35
N ALA A 220 4.73 7.71 -6.63
CA ALA A 220 4.87 8.49 -7.85
C ALA A 220 6.28 8.31 -8.40
N SER A 221 6.40 8.18 -9.72
CA SER A 221 7.63 7.91 -10.45
C SER A 221 7.61 8.66 -11.79
N ASP A 222 8.77 9.08 -12.26
CA ASP A 222 8.92 9.71 -13.58
C ASP A 222 8.99 8.66 -14.73
N GLN A 223 9.40 7.44 -14.42
CA GLN A 223 9.35 6.25 -15.30
C GLN A 223 8.28 5.26 -14.83
N PRO A 224 7.69 4.46 -15.74
CA PRO A 224 6.77 3.39 -15.35
C PRO A 224 7.49 2.28 -14.58
N ILE A 225 6.90 1.82 -13.48
CA ILE A 225 7.41 0.73 -12.63
C ILE A 225 6.31 -0.29 -12.34
N LEU A 226 6.71 -1.50 -11.98
CA LEU A 226 5.84 -2.50 -11.37
C LEU A 226 6.11 -2.54 -9.88
N ALA A 227 5.08 -2.50 -9.03
CA ALA A 227 5.23 -2.52 -7.59
C ALA A 227 4.22 -3.47 -6.95
N TYR A 228 4.56 -4.02 -5.79
CA TYR A 228 3.71 -4.98 -5.10
C TYR A 228 3.96 -4.99 -3.59
N GLY A 229 2.97 -5.49 -2.85
CA GLY A 229 3.09 -5.93 -1.47
C GLY A 229 2.86 -7.43 -1.37
N SER A 230 3.61 -8.11 -0.52
CA SER A 230 3.35 -9.50 -0.13
C SER A 230 3.05 -9.50 1.37
N VAL A 231 1.77 -9.68 1.70
CA VAL A 231 1.29 -9.74 3.09
C VAL A 231 1.41 -11.17 3.58
N VAL A 232 2.13 -11.37 4.68
CA VAL A 232 2.43 -12.69 5.23
C VAL A 232 1.87 -12.81 6.63
N ASP A 233 1.08 -13.85 6.86
CA ASP A 233 0.70 -14.27 8.21
C ASP A 233 1.94 -14.88 8.90
N ASN A 234 2.39 -14.30 10.01
CA ASN A 234 3.59 -14.75 10.72
C ASN A 234 3.40 -16.12 11.39
N GLY A 235 2.16 -16.50 11.71
CA GLY A 235 1.84 -17.76 12.34
C GLY A 235 1.84 -18.93 11.35
N SER A 236 1.15 -18.78 10.20
CA SER A 236 1.08 -19.85 9.19
C SER A 236 2.14 -19.76 8.11
N THR A 237 2.77 -18.59 7.92
CA THR A 237 3.62 -18.22 6.78
C THR A 237 2.90 -18.08 5.44
N ASP A 238 1.56 -18.10 5.43
CA ASP A 238 0.76 -17.90 4.23
C ASP A 238 0.91 -16.48 3.70
N GLN A 239 1.03 -16.36 2.37
CA GLN A 239 1.37 -15.12 1.70
C GLN A 239 0.27 -14.74 0.71
N THR A 240 -0.04 -13.45 0.66
CA THR A 240 -0.94 -12.87 -0.35
C THR A 240 -0.19 -11.81 -1.13
N TYR A 241 -0.12 -11.99 -2.45
CA TYR A 241 0.46 -11.02 -3.36
C TYR A 241 -0.58 -9.95 -3.73
N ILE A 242 -0.20 -8.70 -3.60
CA ILE A 242 -1.04 -7.54 -3.90
C ILE A 242 -0.27 -6.67 -4.90
N ALA A 243 -0.71 -6.70 -6.16
CA ALA A 243 -0.18 -5.81 -7.19
C ALA A 243 -0.58 -4.35 -6.90
N ALA A 244 0.29 -3.43 -7.30
CA ALA A 244 -0.10 -2.03 -7.39
C ALA A 244 -1.21 -1.84 -8.43
N ASN A 245 -2.16 -0.97 -8.11
CA ASN A 245 -3.20 -0.51 -9.01
C ASN A 245 -2.92 0.93 -9.41
N ALA A 246 -3.39 1.33 -10.60
CA ALA A 246 -3.24 2.71 -11.08
C ALA A 246 -3.94 3.69 -10.12
N ASP A 247 -3.22 4.74 -9.71
CA ASP A 247 -3.82 5.89 -9.04
C ASP A 247 -4.23 6.92 -10.10
N SER A 248 -5.47 6.80 -10.56
CA SER A 248 -6.05 7.70 -11.58
C SER A 248 -6.59 9.01 -11.00
N GLY A 249 -6.40 9.28 -9.71
CA GLY A 249 -6.81 10.55 -9.10
C GLY A 249 -6.00 11.75 -9.61
N THR A 250 -6.49 12.96 -9.35
CA THR A 250 -5.90 14.22 -9.82
C THR A 250 -4.42 14.38 -9.46
N THR A 251 -3.62 14.95 -10.36
CA THR A 251 -2.20 15.24 -10.12
C THR A 251 -2.05 16.46 -9.20
N GLY A 252 -1.52 16.30 -7.99
CA GLY A 252 -1.18 17.43 -7.12
C GLY A 252 -1.09 17.07 -5.64
N THR A 253 -0.61 18.02 -4.83
CA THR A 253 -0.71 18.02 -3.35
C THR A 253 -2.14 17.81 -2.84
N ASP A 254 -3.12 17.99 -3.70
CA ASP A 254 -4.57 17.88 -3.46
C ASP A 254 -5.06 16.42 -3.40
N ASN A 255 -4.16 15.47 -3.72
CA ASN A 255 -4.43 14.04 -3.75
C ASN A 255 -3.80 13.26 -2.59
N ASN A 256 -3.12 13.94 -1.66
CA ASN A 256 -2.94 13.34 -0.35
C ASN A 256 -4.35 13.09 0.21
N PRO A 257 -4.64 11.93 0.85
CA PRO A 257 -5.75 11.85 1.80
C PRO A 257 -5.65 13.09 2.67
N PRO A 258 -6.77 13.77 3.01
CA PRO A 258 -6.75 14.99 3.80
C PRO A 258 -5.73 14.84 4.93
N GLN A 259 -4.54 15.41 4.73
CA GLN A 259 -3.43 15.13 5.63
C GLN A 259 -3.80 15.86 6.91
N GLU A 260 -3.90 15.11 8.02
CA GLU A 260 -4.43 15.55 9.32
C GLU A 260 -4.56 17.07 9.43
N THR A 261 -5.68 17.59 8.94
CA THR A 261 -6.10 18.96 9.20
C THR A 261 -7.30 18.85 10.09
N SER A 262 -6.97 18.75 11.38
CA SER A 262 -7.78 19.23 12.49
C SER A 262 -9.22 18.71 12.48
N LYS A 263 -9.41 17.47 12.92
CA LYS A 263 -10.66 17.18 13.63
C LYS A 263 -10.75 18.22 14.74
N THR A 264 -11.75 19.09 14.64
CA THR A 264 -11.97 20.15 15.61
C THR A 264 -13.17 19.78 16.46
N VAL A 265 -13.02 20.03 17.75
CA VAL A 265 -14.14 20.02 18.67
C VAL A 265 -14.27 21.44 19.19
N THR A 266 -15.30 22.13 18.74
CA THR A 266 -15.62 23.46 19.25
C THR A 266 -16.56 23.32 20.43
N VAL A 267 -16.12 23.79 21.60
CA VAL A 267 -16.93 23.81 22.82
C VAL A 267 -17.17 25.24 23.25
N VAL A 268 -18.43 25.65 23.28
CA VAL A 268 -18.82 26.98 23.76
C VAL A 268 -19.70 26.83 24.99
N ALA A 269 -19.19 27.28 26.13
CA ALA A 269 -19.96 27.37 27.37
C ALA A 269 -21.00 28.49 27.28
N ARG A 270 -22.22 28.18 27.71
CA ARG A 270 -23.33 29.13 27.91
C ARG A 270 -23.96 28.84 29.28
N ASP A 271 -24.87 29.69 29.71
CA ASP A 271 -25.54 29.51 31.01
C ASP A 271 -26.14 28.10 31.09
N PHE A 272 -25.60 27.31 32.01
CA PHE A 272 -26.01 25.95 32.37
C PHE A 272 -25.88 24.88 31.27
N ALA A 273 -25.16 25.14 30.17
CA ALA A 273 -24.98 24.17 29.10
C ALA A 273 -23.68 24.37 28.29
N PHE A 274 -23.27 23.32 27.56
CA PHE A 274 -22.22 23.42 26.54
C PHE A 274 -22.81 23.21 25.15
N SER A 275 -22.43 24.06 24.21
CA SER A 275 -22.62 23.79 22.78
C SER A 275 -21.37 23.12 22.24
N ILE A 276 -21.53 21.93 21.66
CA ILE A 276 -20.44 21.11 21.15
C ILE A 276 -20.67 20.88 19.67
N VAL A 277 -19.67 21.22 18.85
CA VAL A 277 -19.65 20.90 17.42
C VAL A 277 -18.40 20.10 17.15
N VAL A 278 -18.59 18.88 16.66
CA VAL A 278 -17.51 17.98 16.24
C VAL A 278 -17.45 18.02 14.71
N SER A 279 -16.30 18.35 14.13
CA SER A 279 -16.18 18.57 12.69
C SER A 279 -16.25 17.28 11.86
N ALA A 280 -15.94 16.13 12.46
CA ALA A 280 -16.00 14.81 11.86
C ALA A 280 -16.04 13.73 12.95
N GLU A 281 -16.41 12.50 12.61
CA GLU A 281 -16.38 11.38 13.54
C GLU A 281 -14.99 11.21 14.19
N LEU A 282 -14.96 11.05 15.51
CA LEU A 282 -13.72 10.86 16.27
C LEU A 282 -13.42 9.38 16.47
N ARG A 283 -12.14 9.03 16.38
CA ARG A 283 -11.57 7.68 16.54
C ARG A 283 -10.46 7.68 17.58
N SER A 284 -10.25 6.52 18.18
CA SER A 284 -9.11 6.31 19.07
C SER A 284 -7.80 6.49 18.28
N GLY A 285 -6.91 7.32 18.82
CA GLY A 285 -5.64 7.70 18.21
C GLY A 285 -5.68 9.01 17.40
N ASP A 286 -6.86 9.60 17.16
CA ASP A 286 -6.95 10.88 16.46
C ASP A 286 -6.22 12.00 17.22
N ILE A 287 -5.50 12.85 16.50
CA ILE A 287 -5.01 14.14 17.02
C ILE A 287 -6.09 15.21 16.77
N VAL A 288 -6.69 15.74 17.83
CA VAL A 288 -7.87 16.61 17.79
C VAL A 288 -7.55 17.99 18.37
N LYS A 289 -7.98 19.04 17.66
CA LYS A 289 -7.88 20.44 18.10
C LYS A 289 -9.19 20.88 18.76
N PHE A 290 -9.17 21.05 20.08
CA PHE A 290 -10.27 21.62 20.85
C PHE A 290 -10.19 23.15 20.82
N ILE A 291 -11.32 23.79 20.47
CA ILE A 291 -11.49 25.24 20.45
C ILE A 291 -12.52 25.58 21.53
N ILE A 292 -12.09 26.15 22.65
CA ILE A 292 -12.88 26.25 23.88
C ILE A 292 -13.09 27.72 24.24
N SER A 293 -14.35 28.14 24.40
CA SER A 293 -14.70 29.51 24.77
C SER A 293 -16.01 29.56 25.56
N ARG A 294 -16.46 30.77 25.92
CA ARG A 294 -17.83 31.03 26.40
C ARG A 294 -18.55 32.06 25.54
N VAL A 295 -19.89 32.07 25.63
CA VAL A 295 -20.74 33.08 24.99
C VAL A 295 -20.58 34.44 25.69
N ALA A 296 -20.56 35.53 24.92
CA ALA A 296 -20.58 36.88 25.47
C ALA A 296 -21.90 37.15 26.22
N GLY A 297 -21.82 37.70 27.43
CA GLY A 297 -22.98 37.96 28.28
C GLY A 297 -23.44 36.79 29.14
N SER A 298 -22.85 35.60 29.01
CA SER A 298 -23.05 34.49 29.97
C SER A 298 -22.30 34.73 31.28
N ALA A 299 -22.66 33.97 32.31
CA ALA A 299 -21.87 33.85 33.53
C ALA A 299 -20.43 33.37 33.23
N GLU A 300 -19.54 33.52 34.21
CA GLU A 300 -18.20 32.94 34.12
C GLU A 300 -18.28 31.42 34.27
N HIS A 301 -17.63 30.69 33.37
CA HIS A 301 -17.62 29.22 33.36
C HIS A 301 -16.20 28.68 33.48
N GLY A 302 -16.07 27.49 34.05
CA GLY A 302 -14.85 26.70 34.00
C GLY A 302 -14.96 25.59 32.96
N PHE A 303 -13.88 24.86 32.72
CA PHE A 303 -13.86 23.76 31.76
C PHE A 303 -12.93 22.64 32.20
N GLN A 304 -13.48 21.42 32.20
CA GLN A 304 -12.70 20.20 32.27
C GLN A 304 -13.31 19.12 31.37
N LEU A 305 -12.47 18.44 30.62
CA LEU A 305 -12.79 17.28 29.81
C LEU A 305 -12.21 16.03 30.48
N TYR A 306 -13.04 15.02 30.67
CA TYR A 306 -12.67 13.70 31.17
C TYR A 306 -12.75 12.66 30.07
N ASP A 307 -11.85 11.68 30.12
CA ASP A 307 -11.91 10.50 29.29
C ASP A 307 -12.97 9.49 29.80
N PRO A 308 -13.26 8.41 29.04
CA PRO A 308 -14.25 7.40 29.43
C PRO A 308 -13.98 6.70 30.77
N ASP A 309 -12.75 6.72 31.28
CA ASP A 309 -12.40 6.13 32.58
C ASP A 309 -12.50 7.17 33.72
N GLY A 310 -12.85 8.42 33.41
CA GLY A 310 -12.97 9.51 34.37
C GLY A 310 -11.66 10.25 34.63
N GLU A 311 -10.62 10.04 33.81
CA GLU A 311 -9.34 10.74 33.96
C GLU A 311 -9.35 12.09 33.23
N PRO A 312 -8.79 13.17 33.81
CA PRO A 312 -8.74 14.47 33.16
C PRO A 312 -7.90 14.44 31.86
N LEU A 313 -8.52 14.78 30.73
CA LEU A 313 -7.84 14.90 29.43
C LEU A 313 -7.49 16.36 29.10
N ILE A 314 -8.37 17.31 29.37
CA ILE A 314 -8.10 18.75 29.23
C ILE A 314 -8.61 19.49 30.45
N THR A 315 -7.75 20.31 31.05
CA THR A 315 -8.11 21.20 32.16
C THR A 315 -7.80 22.64 31.80
N ILE A 316 -8.76 23.54 32.01
CA ILE A 316 -8.54 24.99 31.96
C ILE A 316 -8.73 25.55 33.37
N ASN A 317 -7.63 25.97 33.99
CA ASN A 317 -7.59 26.41 35.39
C ASN A 317 -8.12 27.84 35.62
N ALA A 318 -8.42 28.58 34.55
CA ALA A 318 -8.95 29.94 34.60
C ALA A 318 -10.39 29.99 34.07
N PRO A 319 -11.21 30.98 34.47
CA PRO A 319 -12.50 31.21 33.84
C PRO A 319 -12.38 31.34 32.32
N LEU A 320 -13.31 30.74 31.60
CA LEU A 320 -13.35 30.78 30.15
C LEU A 320 -13.53 32.23 29.65
N SER A 321 -12.80 32.55 28.59
CA SER A 321 -12.92 33.83 27.88
C SER A 321 -13.87 33.71 26.69
N THR A 322 -14.37 34.85 26.21
CA THR A 322 -15.07 34.95 24.92
C THR A 322 -14.11 34.74 23.75
N THR A 323 -12.82 34.97 23.94
CA THR A 323 -11.77 34.60 22.99
C THR A 323 -11.44 33.12 23.17
N PRO A 324 -11.49 32.29 22.11
CA PRO A 324 -11.23 30.87 22.24
C PRO A 324 -9.79 30.54 22.64
N VAL A 325 -9.67 29.49 23.45
CA VAL A 325 -8.41 28.84 23.78
C VAL A 325 -8.32 27.53 23.00
N GLU A 326 -7.14 27.27 22.43
CA GLU A 326 -6.90 26.06 21.65
C GLU A 326 -6.12 25.02 22.47
N ARG A 327 -6.51 23.76 22.35
CA ARG A 327 -5.78 22.60 22.91
C ARG A 327 -5.72 21.50 21.87
N ILE A 328 -4.54 20.93 21.67
CA ILE A 328 -4.34 19.80 20.78
C ILE A 328 -4.09 18.58 21.66
N VAL A 329 -4.91 17.54 21.49
CA VAL A 329 -4.80 16.29 22.26
C VAL A 329 -4.96 15.09 21.34
N THR A 330 -4.21 14.02 21.63
CA THR A 330 -4.49 12.70 21.04
C THR A 330 -5.62 12.05 21.82
N ILE A 331 -6.64 11.56 21.13
CA ILE A 331 -7.76 10.84 21.75
C ILE A 331 -7.27 9.44 22.15
N PRO A 332 -7.16 9.13 23.45
CA PRO A 332 -6.46 7.92 23.88
C PRO A 332 -7.26 6.63 23.69
N LYS A 333 -8.61 6.70 23.68
CA LYS A 333 -9.47 5.52 23.70
C LYS A 333 -10.86 5.80 23.12
N ARG A 334 -11.55 4.74 22.73
CA ARG A 334 -12.97 4.78 22.35
C ARG A 334 -13.88 4.95 23.56
N GLY A 335 -15.05 5.56 23.38
CA GLY A 335 -16.07 5.72 24.41
C GLY A 335 -16.63 7.13 24.53
N THR A 336 -17.35 7.39 25.62
CA THR A 336 -17.96 8.70 25.88
C THR A 336 -17.07 9.55 26.78
N TYR A 337 -16.66 10.69 26.27
CA TYR A 337 -15.92 11.72 26.99
C TYR A 337 -16.91 12.73 27.58
N PHE A 338 -16.62 13.23 28.78
CA PHE A 338 -17.51 14.14 29.50
C PHE A 338 -16.86 15.50 29.73
N ILE A 339 -17.63 16.57 29.49
CA ILE A 339 -17.25 17.95 29.77
C ILE A 339 -18.06 18.43 30.97
N VAL A 340 -17.41 19.08 31.93
CA VAL A 340 -18.06 19.70 33.08
C VAL A 340 -17.62 21.15 33.25
N CYS A 341 -18.51 21.97 33.82
CA CYS A 341 -18.14 23.29 34.30
C CYS A 341 -17.45 23.17 35.67
N THR A 342 -16.25 23.73 35.80
CA THR A 342 -15.50 23.74 37.07
C THR A 342 -15.70 25.02 37.89
N ASN A 343 -16.46 26.00 37.38
CA ASN A 343 -16.74 27.24 38.09
C ASN A 343 -18.11 27.19 38.79
N SER A 344 -18.12 27.00 40.11
CA SER A 344 -19.33 26.91 40.92
C SER A 344 -20.10 28.22 41.08
N SER A 345 -19.51 29.37 40.71
CA SER A 345 -20.20 30.66 40.75
C SER A 345 -21.10 30.91 39.53
N CYS A 346 -21.14 29.99 38.56
CA CYS A 346 -21.91 30.15 37.33
C CYS A 346 -23.45 30.05 37.50
N GLY A 347 -23.95 29.81 38.71
CA GLY A 347 -25.37 29.89 39.07
C GLY A 347 -26.03 28.55 39.41
N THR A 348 -27.35 28.56 39.59
CA THR A 348 -28.14 27.43 40.12
C THR A 348 -28.12 26.16 39.27
N GLY A 349 -27.87 26.25 37.96
CA GLY A 349 -27.74 25.10 37.06
C GLY A 349 -26.30 24.57 36.92
N HIS A 350 -25.35 25.01 37.76
CA HIS A 350 -23.95 24.58 37.70
C HIS A 350 -23.81 23.05 37.75
N THR A 351 -24.47 22.39 38.71
CA THR A 351 -24.33 20.94 38.95
C THR A 351 -24.87 20.07 37.82
N SER A 352 -25.73 20.61 36.96
CA SER A 352 -26.28 19.94 35.78
C SER A 352 -25.57 20.31 34.47
N MET A 353 -24.58 21.20 34.51
CA MET A 353 -23.87 21.68 33.32
C MET A 353 -22.84 20.66 32.84
N VAL A 354 -23.32 19.68 32.08
CA VAL A 354 -22.51 18.60 31.49
C VAL A 354 -22.64 18.57 29.97
N GLY A 355 -21.58 18.16 29.29
CA GLY A 355 -21.56 17.89 27.85
C GLY A 355 -20.90 16.54 27.58
N SER A 356 -21.16 15.95 26.42
CA SER A 356 -20.57 14.66 26.04
C SER A 356 -20.10 14.65 24.59
N ILE A 357 -19.01 13.92 24.35
CA ILE A 357 -18.47 13.63 23.01
C ILE A 357 -18.34 12.12 22.89
N VAL A 358 -18.82 11.54 21.78
CA VAL A 358 -18.69 10.11 21.49
C VAL A 358 -17.53 9.90 20.52
N VAL A 359 -16.61 9.00 20.88
CA VAL A 359 -15.49 8.56 20.05
C VAL A 359 -15.72 7.10 19.71
N GLU A 360 -15.89 6.82 18.41
CA GLU A 360 -16.36 5.54 17.84
C GLU A 360 -17.72 5.10 18.41
N THR A 361 -18.67 4.78 17.54
CA THR A 361 -19.83 4.00 18.00
C THR A 361 -19.41 2.54 18.19
N ALA A 362 -20.01 1.83 19.15
CA ALA A 362 -19.64 0.44 19.43
C ALA A 362 -19.91 -0.45 18.20
N ASP A 363 -18.88 -0.72 17.41
CA ASP A 363 -18.93 -1.79 16.42
C ASP A 363 -19.07 -3.12 17.15
N GLY A 364 -20.12 -3.87 16.79
CA GLY A 364 -20.34 -5.23 17.28
C GLY A 364 -19.16 -6.14 16.95
N PRO A 365 -19.12 -7.36 17.52
CA PRO A 365 -18.05 -8.32 17.26
C PRO A 365 -18.18 -8.86 15.83
N GLY A 366 -17.70 -8.10 14.85
CA GLY A 366 -17.53 -8.56 13.49
C GLY A 366 -16.33 -9.50 13.41
N PRO A 367 -16.39 -10.57 12.60
CA PRO A 367 -15.24 -11.45 12.39
C PRO A 367 -14.07 -10.63 11.82
N PRO A 368 -12.81 -11.09 12.00
CA PRO A 368 -11.65 -10.40 11.46
C PRO A 368 -11.79 -10.34 9.93
N GLY A 369 -12.09 -9.14 9.43
CA GLY A 369 -12.18 -8.85 8.00
C GLY A 369 -10.79 -8.86 7.36
N TYR A 370 -10.76 -9.37 6.13
CA TYR A 370 -9.60 -9.36 5.24
C TYR A 370 -9.14 -7.94 4.94
#